data_AF-A0A9E2R5M9-F1
#
_entry.id   AF-A0A9E2R5M9-F1
#
_cell.length_a   1.000
_cell.length_b   1.000
_cell.length_c   1.000
_cell.angle_alpha   90.00
_cell.angle_beta   90.00
_cell.angle_gamma   90.00
#
_symmetry.space_group_name_H-M   'P 1'
#
loop_
_entity.id
_entity.type
_entity.pdbx_description
1 polymer ?
#
loop_
_entity_poly.entity_id
_entity_poly.type
_entity_poly.pdbx_seq_one_letter_code
_entity_poly.pdbx_strand_id
1 'polypeptide(L)'
;MNRPGIIDRRGHPIKTANLPRLAAPAVGGVLLWLLAAWPAAAQVFNVDTNRSSITISGSILGYSFAQQGPGSLTANYSGSIQTTQTPGTMQFTGQSAIQALNSGSWEPKSDGTTGSEPANYGAQASAGFATAKAALRNIQLLLTSPAVTVVNGQFDSSSLVVGFPTNATSSLAYNVSGLFSQSGAKPLSGYATNNVTTLATLVTAGNQQTLTIPVDATFVFTLVTANDTSIELKGQLVAVSASAAAPTIGSLAVQNQTVTLQWQGAPGHSYQVQSSADLALWQTNALNVTSSTSDYAWTGPVSGPKQFFRLAQ
;
A
#
# COMPACT_ATOMS: atom_id res chain seq x y z
N MET A 1 57.12 -57.38 45.43
CA MET A 1 57.29 -58.85 45.59
C MET A 1 56.38 -59.54 44.57
N ASN A 2 56.95 -60.48 43.81
CA ASN A 2 56.43 -61.11 42.59
C ASN A 2 55.09 -61.87 42.73
N ARG A 3 54.28 -61.80 41.66
CA ARG A 3 53.67 -62.91 40.87
C ARG A 3 52.48 -62.38 40.00
N PRO A 4 52.02 -63.06 38.93
CA PRO A 4 52.74 -63.56 37.75
C PRO A 4 52.01 -63.19 36.41
N GLY A 5 52.75 -63.00 35.31
CA GLY A 5 52.20 -62.82 33.95
C GLY A 5 52.34 -64.09 33.10
N ILE A 6 51.30 -64.40 32.34
CA ILE A 6 50.93 -65.70 31.74
C ILE A 6 51.82 -66.10 30.55
N ILE A 7 52.22 -67.38 30.49
CA ILE A 7 52.98 -68.00 29.40
C ILE A 7 52.13 -69.12 28.78
N ASP A 8 51.91 -69.10 27.47
CA ASP A 8 51.24 -70.17 26.70
C ASP A 8 52.21 -71.35 26.46
N ARG A 9 51.66 -72.58 26.35
CA ARG A 9 52.33 -73.89 26.22
C ARG A 9 53.24 -74.07 24.99
N ARG A 10 53.55 -73.01 24.23
CA ARG A 10 54.52 -73.01 23.12
C ARG A 10 55.56 -71.87 23.16
N GLY A 11 55.73 -71.18 24.30
CA GLY A 11 56.94 -70.39 24.55
C GLY A 11 57.19 -69.16 23.65
N HIS A 12 56.16 -68.55 23.07
CA HIS A 12 56.31 -67.34 22.25
C HIS A 12 55.75 -66.07 22.95
N PRO A 13 56.45 -64.91 22.84
CA PRO A 13 55.99 -63.66 23.45
C PRO A 13 54.79 -63.04 22.69
N ILE A 14 53.78 -62.59 23.44
CA ILE A 14 52.59 -61.88 22.91
C ILE A 14 53.01 -60.46 22.49
N LYS A 15 52.99 -60.17 21.18
CA LYS A 15 53.12 -58.81 20.65
C LYS A 15 51.79 -58.06 20.78
N THR A 16 51.79 -56.95 21.50
CA THR A 16 50.69 -55.97 21.52
C THR A 16 50.64 -55.24 20.17
N ALA A 17 49.53 -55.38 19.45
CA ALA A 17 49.26 -54.64 18.21
C ALA A 17 48.65 -53.28 18.55
N ASN A 18 49.30 -52.21 18.10
CA ASN A 18 48.77 -50.84 18.12
C ASN A 18 47.53 -50.73 17.22
N LEU A 19 46.42 -50.26 17.78
CA LEU A 19 45.22 -49.87 17.02
C LEU A 19 45.51 -48.56 16.25
N PRO A 20 45.15 -48.45 14.96
CA PRO A 20 45.17 -47.17 14.27
C PRO A 20 44.04 -46.26 14.80
N ARG A 21 44.41 -45.01 15.08
CA ARG A 21 43.50 -43.87 15.37
C ARG A 21 42.37 -43.82 14.34
N LEU A 22 41.13 -43.94 14.79
CA LEU A 22 39.95 -43.53 14.03
C LEU A 22 40.06 -42.02 13.74
N ALA A 23 40.25 -41.68 12.47
CA ALA A 23 40.01 -40.35 11.97
C ALA A 23 38.51 -40.07 12.01
N ALA A 24 38.10 -39.05 12.76
CA ALA A 24 36.73 -38.55 12.76
C ALA A 24 36.42 -37.96 11.37
N PRO A 25 35.30 -38.30 10.72
CA PRO A 25 34.85 -37.53 9.57
C PRO A 25 34.36 -36.17 10.09
N ALA A 26 34.97 -35.10 9.59
CA ALA A 26 34.44 -33.76 9.73
C ALA A 26 33.10 -33.71 8.99
N VAL A 27 31.99 -33.84 9.74
CA VAL A 27 30.66 -33.55 9.24
C VAL A 27 30.58 -32.04 9.06
N GLY A 28 30.87 -31.58 7.84
CA GLY A 28 30.62 -30.22 7.41
C GLY A 28 29.12 -29.95 7.51
N GLY A 29 28.71 -29.30 8.60
CA GLY A 29 27.35 -28.81 8.75
C GLY A 29 27.09 -27.77 7.68
N VAL A 30 26.36 -28.16 6.64
CA VAL A 30 25.72 -27.22 5.73
C VAL A 30 24.66 -26.50 6.56
N LEU A 31 24.99 -25.30 7.03
CA LEU A 31 24.04 -24.40 7.64
C LEU A 31 23.15 -23.87 6.49
N LEU A 32 22.06 -24.58 6.21
CA LEU A 32 21.02 -24.13 5.30
C LEU A 32 20.33 -22.93 5.96
N TRP A 33 20.71 -21.71 5.57
CA TRP A 33 19.94 -20.53 5.88
C TRP A 33 18.60 -20.64 5.14
N LEU A 34 17.57 -21.15 5.82
CA LEU A 34 16.19 -20.93 5.40
C LEU A 34 15.95 -19.42 5.47
N LEU A 35 16.11 -18.74 4.33
CA LEU A 35 15.52 -17.44 4.12
C LEU A 35 14.02 -17.63 4.26
N ALA A 36 13.48 -17.31 5.42
CA ALA A 36 12.04 -17.20 5.61
C ALA A 36 11.57 -16.09 4.64
N ALA A 37 10.94 -16.50 3.54
CA ALA A 37 10.25 -15.56 2.67
C ALA A 37 9.10 -14.97 3.48
N TRP A 38 9.26 -13.72 3.91
CA TRP A 38 8.19 -13.00 4.58
C TRP A 38 7.07 -12.74 3.57
N PRO A 39 5.82 -13.11 3.88
CA PRO A 39 4.73 -12.96 2.93
C PRO A 39 4.50 -11.48 2.65
N ALA A 40 4.21 -11.18 1.39
CA ALA A 40 3.79 -9.86 0.97
C ALA A 40 2.38 -9.60 1.52
N ALA A 41 2.20 -8.48 2.22
CA ALA A 41 0.92 -8.09 2.79
C ALA A 41 0.23 -7.04 1.90
N ALA A 42 -1.02 -7.29 1.52
CA ALA A 42 -1.84 -6.26 0.90
C ALA A 42 -2.17 -5.18 1.94
N GLN A 43 -1.96 -3.93 1.61
CA GLN A 43 -2.24 -2.79 2.48
C GLN A 43 -3.04 -1.74 1.70
N VAL A 44 -4.17 -1.34 2.29
CA VAL A 44 -5.03 -0.27 1.78
C VAL A 44 -4.83 0.97 2.63
N PHE A 45 -4.66 2.12 1.96
CA PHE A 45 -4.65 3.43 2.58
C PHE A 45 -5.87 4.23 2.13
N ASN A 46 -6.55 4.88 3.07
CA ASN A 46 -7.64 5.79 2.80
C ASN A 46 -7.09 7.21 2.63
N VAL A 47 -7.38 7.83 1.50
CA VAL A 47 -6.95 9.21 1.19
C VAL A 47 -7.64 10.17 2.16
N ASP A 48 -6.84 11.01 2.81
CA ASP A 48 -7.29 12.07 3.70
C ASP A 48 -7.62 13.31 2.87
N THR A 49 -8.92 13.56 2.70
CA THR A 49 -9.45 14.68 1.91
C THR A 49 -8.96 16.05 2.35
N ASN A 50 -8.68 16.25 3.63
CA ASN A 50 -8.27 17.56 4.14
C ASN A 50 -6.77 17.82 3.94
N ARG A 51 -5.98 16.79 3.60
CA ARG A 51 -4.54 16.88 3.38
C ARG A 51 -4.11 16.51 1.96
N SER A 52 -5.06 16.11 1.11
CA SER A 52 -4.82 15.70 -0.27
C SER A 52 -5.41 16.71 -1.22
N SER A 53 -4.54 17.43 -1.95
CA SER A 53 -4.94 18.47 -2.87
C SER A 53 -4.01 18.50 -4.06
N ILE A 54 -4.58 18.61 -5.26
CA ILE A 54 -3.85 18.72 -6.52
C ILE A 54 -4.37 19.93 -7.28
N THR A 55 -3.44 20.76 -7.73
CA THR A 55 -3.68 21.87 -8.66
C THR A 55 -3.32 21.43 -10.07
N ILE A 56 -4.14 21.81 -11.04
CA ILE A 56 -3.85 21.59 -12.45
C ILE A 56 -3.21 22.83 -13.09
N SER A 57 -2.26 22.57 -13.97
CA SER A 57 -1.67 23.53 -14.90
C SER A 57 -1.63 22.89 -16.29
N GLY A 58 -1.21 23.64 -17.31
CA GLY A 58 -1.08 23.12 -18.66
C GLY A 58 -1.59 24.11 -19.70
N SER A 59 -1.96 23.58 -20.86
CA SER A 59 -2.36 24.39 -21.99
C SER A 59 -3.35 23.65 -22.90
N ILE A 60 -4.13 24.41 -23.65
CA ILE A 60 -4.97 23.94 -24.76
C ILE A 60 -4.63 24.76 -26.00
N LEU A 61 -4.26 24.09 -27.09
CA LEU A 61 -3.83 24.73 -28.34
C LEU A 61 -2.67 25.74 -28.12
N GLY A 62 -1.79 25.44 -27.16
CA GLY A 62 -0.66 26.31 -26.78
C GLY A 62 -1.00 27.48 -25.85
N TYR A 63 -2.28 27.67 -25.48
CA TYR A 63 -2.69 28.70 -24.52
C TYR A 63 -2.77 28.15 -23.11
N SER A 64 -2.05 28.78 -22.17
CA SER A 64 -2.00 28.34 -20.79
C SER A 64 -3.35 28.43 -20.08
N PHE A 65 -3.60 27.50 -19.17
CA PHE A 65 -4.78 27.55 -18.32
C PHE A 65 -4.72 28.74 -17.36
N ALA A 66 -5.87 29.39 -17.21
CA ALA A 66 -6.22 30.32 -16.16
C ALA A 66 -7.47 29.80 -15.44
N GLN A 67 -7.70 30.30 -14.22
CA GLN A 67 -8.89 29.97 -13.45
C GLN A 67 -10.15 30.54 -14.12
N GLN A 68 -11.24 29.75 -14.20
CA GLN A 68 -12.58 30.31 -14.50
C GLN A 68 -13.13 31.12 -13.33
N GLY A 69 -12.82 30.70 -12.12
CA GLY A 69 -13.10 31.39 -10.87
C GLY A 69 -12.15 30.94 -9.76
N PRO A 70 -12.13 31.63 -8.61
CA PRO A 70 -11.20 31.31 -7.52
C PRO A 70 -11.23 29.82 -7.15
N GLY A 71 -10.06 29.18 -7.15
CA GLY A 71 -9.90 27.78 -6.77
C GLY A 71 -10.32 26.76 -7.83
N SER A 72 -10.82 27.19 -9.00
CA SER A 72 -11.26 26.28 -10.07
C SER A 72 -10.18 25.35 -10.63
N LEU A 73 -8.89 25.67 -10.44
CA LEU A 73 -7.78 24.80 -10.84
C LEU A 73 -7.29 23.87 -9.73
N THR A 74 -7.89 23.88 -8.54
CA THR A 74 -7.44 23.07 -7.40
C THR A 74 -8.59 22.23 -6.87
N ALA A 75 -8.35 20.94 -6.65
CA ALA A 75 -9.33 20.03 -6.08
C ALA A 75 -8.73 19.20 -4.95
N ASN A 76 -9.57 18.86 -3.98
CA ASN A 76 -9.25 17.89 -2.95
C ASN A 76 -9.56 16.47 -3.43
N TYR A 77 -8.92 15.48 -2.81
CA TYR A 77 -9.01 14.09 -3.24
C TYR A 77 -9.43 13.15 -2.12
N SER A 78 -10.20 12.12 -2.47
CA SER A 78 -10.63 11.05 -1.57
C SER A 78 -10.38 9.67 -2.20
N GLY A 79 -10.83 8.61 -1.53
CA GLY A 79 -10.77 7.24 -2.04
C GLY A 79 -9.64 6.43 -1.41
N SER A 80 -9.07 5.49 -2.17
CA SER A 80 -8.11 4.52 -1.64
C SER A 80 -6.86 4.37 -2.51
N ILE A 81 -5.74 4.08 -1.84
CA ILE A 81 -4.47 3.70 -2.44
C ILE A 81 -4.18 2.25 -2.06
N GLN A 82 -3.97 1.40 -3.05
CA GLN A 82 -3.69 -0.02 -2.84
C GLN A 82 -2.22 -0.32 -3.05
N THR A 83 -1.62 -0.99 -2.05
CA THR A 83 -0.22 -1.37 -2.07
C THR A 83 -0.03 -2.81 -1.65
N THR A 84 1.10 -3.39 -2.03
CA THR A 84 1.63 -4.61 -1.46
C THR A 84 2.93 -4.26 -0.74
N GLN A 85 3.03 -4.61 0.54
CA GLN A 85 4.21 -4.35 1.35
C GLN A 85 4.95 -5.66 1.65
N THR A 86 6.26 -5.61 1.53
CA THR A 86 7.18 -6.59 2.12
C THR A 86 8.18 -5.83 2.97
N PRO A 87 8.94 -6.51 3.85
CA PRO A 87 9.86 -5.78 4.71
C PRO A 87 10.92 -5.03 3.91
N GLY A 88 10.91 -3.70 4.04
CA GLY A 88 11.80 -2.79 3.32
C GLY A 88 11.34 -2.38 1.92
N THR A 89 10.21 -2.87 1.39
CA THR A 89 9.70 -2.46 0.07
C THR A 89 8.19 -2.31 0.02
N MET A 90 7.72 -1.48 -0.91
CA MET A 90 6.31 -1.25 -1.19
C MET A 90 6.08 -1.30 -2.70
N GLN A 91 4.94 -1.81 -3.14
CA GLN A 91 4.54 -1.77 -4.55
C GLN A 91 3.14 -1.19 -4.68
N PHE A 92 2.94 -0.25 -5.59
CA PHE A 92 1.61 0.26 -5.94
C PHE A 92 0.98 -0.64 -7.00
N THR A 93 -0.19 -1.21 -6.69
CA THR A 93 -0.74 -2.34 -7.47
C THR A 93 -1.50 -1.92 -8.72
N GLY A 94 -1.74 -0.62 -8.91
CA GLY A 94 -2.63 -0.11 -9.96
C GLY A 94 -4.12 -0.23 -9.62
N GLN A 95 -4.48 -0.79 -8.45
CA GLN A 95 -5.87 -0.96 -8.01
C GLN A 95 -6.39 0.19 -7.14
N SER A 96 -5.64 1.29 -7.05
CA SER A 96 -6.08 2.50 -6.36
C SER A 96 -7.33 3.10 -7.03
N ALA A 97 -8.20 3.69 -6.22
CA ALA A 97 -9.41 4.39 -6.65
C ALA A 97 -9.39 5.79 -6.03
N ILE A 98 -8.53 6.66 -6.55
CA ILE A 98 -8.30 8.02 -6.03
C ILE A 98 -9.20 8.97 -6.79
N GLN A 99 -10.12 9.65 -6.12
CA GLN A 99 -11.15 10.46 -6.76
C GLN A 99 -10.99 11.93 -6.42
N ALA A 100 -10.98 12.80 -7.43
CA ALA A 100 -11.07 14.23 -7.21
C ALA A 100 -12.50 14.59 -6.78
N LEU A 101 -12.61 15.53 -5.86
CA LEU A 101 -13.89 16.14 -5.47
C LEU A 101 -14.21 17.31 -6.39
N ASN A 102 -15.49 17.68 -6.47
CA ASN A 102 -15.88 18.88 -7.23
C ASN A 102 -15.37 20.13 -6.51
N SER A 103 -14.64 21.00 -7.22
CA SER A 103 -14.18 22.30 -6.71
C SER A 103 -15.21 23.41 -6.90
N GLY A 104 -16.24 23.16 -7.73
CA GLY A 104 -17.32 24.10 -8.00
C GLY A 104 -18.17 23.64 -9.17
N SER A 105 -18.97 24.56 -9.70
CA SER A 105 -19.71 24.37 -10.95
C SER A 105 -19.04 25.20 -12.04
N TRP A 106 -18.43 24.51 -13.01
CA TRP A 106 -17.60 25.13 -14.04
C TRP A 106 -18.18 24.91 -15.43
N GLU A 107 -17.88 25.83 -16.34
CA GLU A 107 -18.27 25.74 -17.75
C GLU A 107 -17.23 24.93 -18.56
N PRO A 108 -17.61 24.34 -19.69
CA PRO A 108 -19.00 24.13 -20.15
C PRO A 108 -19.69 22.99 -19.40
N LYS A 109 -20.93 22.66 -19.78
CA LYS A 109 -21.61 21.43 -19.32
C LYS A 109 -20.82 20.18 -19.74
N SER A 110 -21.16 19.04 -19.15
CA SER A 110 -20.48 17.76 -19.39
C SER A 110 -20.43 17.30 -20.85
N ASP A 111 -21.32 17.78 -21.71
CA ASP A 111 -21.36 17.52 -23.15
C ASP A 111 -20.61 18.58 -24.00
N GLY A 112 -20.05 19.61 -23.38
CA GLY A 112 -19.38 20.73 -24.05
C GLY A 112 -20.31 21.88 -24.42
N THR A 113 -21.63 21.76 -24.19
CA THR A 113 -22.58 22.85 -24.45
C THR A 113 -22.52 23.95 -23.40
N THR A 114 -23.02 25.13 -23.75
CA THR A 114 -23.00 26.31 -22.87
C THR A 114 -23.73 26.07 -21.55
N GLY A 115 -23.14 26.54 -20.46
CA GLY A 115 -23.66 26.44 -19.10
C GLY A 115 -22.65 25.80 -18.15
N SER A 116 -22.97 25.82 -16.85
CA SER A 116 -22.10 25.30 -15.80
C SER A 116 -22.69 24.08 -15.12
N GLU A 117 -21.85 23.12 -14.75
CA GLU A 117 -22.21 21.91 -14.00
C GLU A 117 -21.12 21.56 -12.97
N PRO A 118 -21.42 20.79 -11.91
CA PRO A 118 -20.43 20.38 -10.91
C PRO A 118 -19.23 19.64 -11.50
N ALA A 119 -18.04 20.20 -11.38
CA ALA A 119 -16.79 19.70 -11.97
C ALA A 119 -15.66 19.65 -10.94
N ASN A 120 -14.69 18.76 -11.18
CA ASN A 120 -13.45 18.69 -10.41
C ASN A 120 -12.59 19.92 -10.63
N TYR A 121 -12.51 20.39 -11.88
CA TYR A 121 -11.75 21.58 -12.25
C TYR A 121 -12.43 22.39 -13.33
N GLY A 122 -12.17 23.69 -13.34
CA GLY A 122 -12.58 24.65 -14.37
C GLY A 122 -11.38 25.46 -14.84
N ALA A 123 -11.03 25.33 -16.12
CA ALA A 123 -9.95 26.07 -16.75
C ALA A 123 -10.49 26.97 -17.85
N GLN A 124 -9.86 28.11 -18.07
CA GLN A 124 -10.08 28.94 -19.25
C GLN A 124 -8.76 29.32 -19.88
N ALA A 125 -8.77 29.56 -21.18
CA ALA A 125 -7.63 30.05 -21.93
C ALA A 125 -8.13 31.07 -22.97
N SER A 126 -7.39 32.16 -23.15
CA SER A 126 -7.79 33.23 -24.06
C SER A 126 -6.68 33.54 -25.06
N ALA A 127 -7.09 33.78 -26.30
CA ALA A 127 -6.25 33.92 -27.47
C ALA A 127 -6.78 35.04 -28.38
N GLY A 128 -6.45 36.29 -28.06
CA GLY A 128 -6.98 37.45 -28.81
C GLY A 128 -8.51 37.47 -28.81
N PHE A 129 -9.13 37.14 -29.95
CA PHE A 129 -10.58 37.13 -30.15
C PHE A 129 -11.27 35.81 -29.81
N ALA A 130 -10.54 34.79 -29.35
CA ALA A 130 -11.11 33.50 -28.96
C ALA A 130 -10.94 33.24 -27.46
N THR A 131 -11.94 32.63 -26.84
CA THR A 131 -11.89 32.14 -25.46
C THR A 131 -12.33 30.68 -25.43
N ALA A 132 -11.47 29.84 -24.85
CA ALA A 132 -11.75 28.46 -24.54
C ALA A 132 -12.06 28.32 -23.05
N LYS A 133 -13.15 27.64 -22.72
CA LYS A 133 -13.44 27.15 -21.37
C LYS A 133 -13.40 25.63 -21.39
N ALA A 134 -12.92 25.05 -20.30
CA ALA A 134 -12.86 23.62 -20.12
C ALA A 134 -13.21 23.21 -18.69
N ALA A 135 -13.89 22.08 -18.55
CA ALA A 135 -14.24 21.49 -17.27
C ALA A 135 -13.78 20.04 -17.24
N LEU A 136 -13.01 19.69 -16.21
CA LEU A 136 -12.62 18.30 -15.94
C LEU A 136 -13.63 17.70 -14.96
N ARG A 137 -14.14 16.51 -15.29
CA ARG A 137 -15.21 15.85 -14.54
C ARG A 137 -14.86 14.40 -14.24
N ASN A 138 -15.35 13.90 -13.11
CA ASN A 138 -15.19 12.54 -12.64
C ASN A 138 -13.73 12.05 -12.68
N ILE A 139 -12.77 12.91 -12.34
CA ILE A 139 -11.35 12.58 -12.34
C ILE A 139 -11.10 11.48 -11.32
N GLN A 140 -10.67 10.34 -11.83
CA GLN A 140 -10.25 9.17 -11.07
C GLN A 140 -8.83 8.82 -11.49
N LEU A 141 -7.99 8.55 -10.49
CA LEU A 141 -6.59 8.24 -10.68
C LEU A 141 -6.28 6.88 -10.05
N LEU A 142 -5.34 6.18 -10.67
CA LEU A 142 -4.63 5.04 -10.08
C LEU A 142 -3.16 5.38 -9.91
N LEU A 143 -2.50 4.63 -9.02
CA LEU A 143 -1.05 4.64 -8.86
C LEU A 143 -0.54 3.22 -9.09
N THR A 144 0.52 3.09 -9.90
CA THR A 144 1.23 1.82 -10.08
C THR A 144 2.74 2.03 -10.04
N SER A 145 3.48 1.01 -9.63
CA SER A 145 4.93 1.03 -9.61
C SER A 145 5.51 -0.40 -9.63
N PRO A 146 6.80 -0.56 -9.95
CA PRO A 146 7.60 -1.66 -9.44
C PRO A 146 7.70 -1.63 -7.90
N ALA A 147 8.30 -2.65 -7.30
CA ALA A 147 8.64 -2.59 -5.88
C ALA A 147 9.67 -1.47 -5.63
N VAL A 148 9.31 -0.50 -4.80
CA VAL A 148 10.16 0.60 -4.35
C VAL A 148 10.72 0.31 -2.97
N THR A 149 11.98 0.63 -2.74
CA THR A 149 12.61 0.46 -1.43
C THR A 149 12.19 1.58 -0.49
N VAL A 150 11.80 1.21 0.73
CA VAL A 150 11.47 2.15 1.81
C VAL A 150 12.62 2.16 2.81
N VAL A 151 13.32 3.28 2.91
CA VAL A 151 14.45 3.47 3.84
C VAL A 151 14.08 4.58 4.81
N ASN A 152 14.12 4.28 6.12
CA ASN A 152 13.79 5.24 7.18
C ASN A 152 12.42 5.94 6.98
N GLY A 153 11.43 5.19 6.49
CA GLY A 153 10.09 5.74 6.21
C GLY A 153 10.03 6.69 5.02
N GLN A 154 11.01 6.65 4.11
CA GLN A 154 11.03 7.44 2.88
C GLN A 154 11.26 6.54 1.67
N PHE A 155 10.75 6.94 0.51
CA PHE A 155 11.01 6.27 -0.75
C PHE A 155 10.98 7.26 -1.91
N ASP A 156 11.67 6.92 -3.00
CA ASP A 156 11.64 7.69 -4.23
C ASP A 156 10.32 7.44 -4.97
N SER A 157 9.50 8.48 -5.06
CA SER A 157 8.21 8.41 -5.76
C SER A 157 8.30 8.72 -7.26
N SER A 158 9.50 8.95 -7.81
CA SER A 158 9.67 9.21 -9.26
C SER A 158 9.36 8.00 -10.14
N SER A 159 9.47 6.78 -9.60
CA SER A 159 9.08 5.54 -10.29
C SER A 159 7.58 5.25 -10.27
N LEU A 160 6.79 6.08 -9.60
CA LEU A 160 5.33 5.94 -9.60
C LEU A 160 4.77 6.42 -10.94
N VAL A 161 3.82 5.68 -11.45
CA VAL A 161 3.03 6.04 -12.62
C VAL A 161 1.62 6.38 -12.16
N VAL A 162 1.19 7.59 -12.48
CA VAL A 162 -0.18 8.07 -12.30
C VAL A 162 -0.96 7.74 -13.57
N GLY A 163 -2.15 7.19 -13.46
CA GLY A 163 -2.97 6.88 -14.64
C GLY A 163 -4.45 7.08 -14.41
N PHE A 164 -5.21 7.12 -15.50
CA PHE A 164 -6.67 7.03 -15.44
C PHE A 164 -7.06 5.54 -15.52
N PRO A 165 -7.87 5.02 -14.58
CA PRO A 165 -8.41 3.66 -14.68
C PRO A 165 -9.16 3.44 -15.99
N THR A 166 -9.04 2.25 -16.59
CA THR A 166 -9.66 1.94 -17.90
C THR A 166 -11.19 2.02 -17.88
N ASN A 167 -11.80 1.89 -16.71
CA ASN A 167 -13.24 2.01 -16.47
C ASN A 167 -13.64 3.37 -15.88
N ALA A 168 -12.72 4.34 -15.78
CA ALA A 168 -13.04 5.66 -15.28
C ALA A 168 -13.91 6.43 -16.26
N THR A 169 -14.84 7.22 -15.71
CA THR A 169 -15.68 8.16 -16.47
C THR A 169 -15.05 9.55 -16.56
N SER A 170 -13.73 9.64 -16.33
CA SER A 170 -12.97 10.88 -16.35
C SER A 170 -13.05 11.53 -17.72
N SER A 171 -13.39 12.81 -17.76
CA SER A 171 -13.56 13.53 -19.02
C SER A 171 -13.13 14.98 -18.94
N LEU A 172 -12.81 15.53 -20.11
CA LEU A 172 -12.56 16.94 -20.36
C LEU A 172 -13.63 17.45 -21.31
N ALA A 173 -14.55 18.27 -20.82
CA ALA A 173 -15.49 19.02 -21.66
C ALA A 173 -14.88 20.37 -22.01
N TYR A 174 -15.05 20.82 -23.26
CA TYR A 174 -14.49 22.09 -23.74
C TYR A 174 -15.47 22.83 -24.65
N ASN A 175 -15.40 24.16 -24.60
CA ASN A 175 -16.18 25.07 -25.43
C ASN A 175 -15.29 26.26 -25.80
N VAL A 176 -15.08 26.43 -27.10
CA VAL A 176 -14.33 27.53 -27.70
C VAL A 176 -15.34 28.45 -28.37
N SER A 177 -15.26 29.73 -28.07
CA SER A 177 -16.09 30.79 -28.62
C SER A 177 -15.22 31.92 -29.19
N GLY A 178 -15.73 32.66 -30.17
CA GLY A 178 -15.02 33.77 -30.81
C GLY A 178 -14.86 33.55 -32.32
N LEU A 179 -13.65 33.74 -32.83
CA LEU A 179 -13.33 33.61 -34.27
C LEU A 179 -13.64 32.20 -34.83
N PHE A 180 -13.61 31.19 -33.96
CA PHE A 180 -14.05 29.83 -34.25
C PHE A 180 -14.93 29.33 -33.10
N SER A 181 -15.96 28.56 -33.44
CA SER A 181 -16.87 27.94 -32.47
C SER A 181 -16.71 26.42 -32.54
N GLN A 182 -16.23 25.83 -31.46
CA GLN A 182 -16.05 24.38 -31.34
C GLN A 182 -16.33 23.95 -29.91
N SER A 183 -16.97 22.81 -29.74
CA SER A 183 -17.22 22.23 -28.42
C SER A 183 -17.24 20.73 -28.47
N GLY A 184 -17.03 20.10 -27.33
CA GLY A 184 -17.23 18.69 -27.17
C GLY A 184 -16.75 18.19 -25.82
N ALA A 185 -16.69 16.87 -25.69
CA ALA A 185 -16.15 16.19 -24.53
C ALA A 185 -15.19 15.09 -24.98
N LYS A 186 -14.10 14.93 -24.24
CA LYS A 186 -13.09 13.91 -24.47
C LYS A 186 -12.93 13.05 -23.23
N PRO A 187 -13.11 11.71 -23.32
CA PRO A 187 -12.69 10.80 -22.27
C PRO A 187 -11.19 10.89 -22.01
N LEU A 188 -10.81 10.93 -20.74
CA LEU A 188 -9.41 10.96 -20.32
C LEU A 188 -8.91 9.54 -20.09
N SER A 189 -7.73 9.25 -20.61
CA SER A 189 -7.07 7.95 -20.50
C SER A 189 -5.56 8.14 -20.58
N GLY A 190 -4.82 7.10 -20.20
CA GLY A 190 -3.36 7.07 -20.30
C GLY A 190 -2.66 7.16 -18.95
N TYR A 191 -1.34 7.28 -19.03
CA TYR A 191 -0.41 7.17 -17.92
C TYR A 191 0.65 8.28 -18.02
N ALA A 192 1.09 8.78 -16.87
CA ALA A 192 2.15 9.75 -16.73
C ALA A 192 3.09 9.31 -15.59
N THR A 193 4.40 9.44 -15.81
CA THR A 193 5.39 9.17 -14.77
C THR A 193 5.45 10.38 -13.83
N ASN A 194 5.59 10.11 -12.54
CA ASN A 194 5.68 11.14 -11.51
C ASN A 194 7.07 11.82 -11.57
N ASN A 195 7.11 13.11 -11.85
CA ASN A 195 8.32 13.90 -12.04
C ASN A 195 8.64 14.74 -10.80
N VAL A 196 8.90 14.07 -9.68
CA VAL A 196 9.15 14.71 -8.38
C VAL A 196 10.59 14.54 -7.94
N THR A 197 11.14 15.57 -7.29
CA THR A 197 12.47 15.52 -6.65
C THR A 197 12.40 15.32 -5.14
N THR A 198 11.21 15.47 -4.55
CA THR A 198 10.97 15.28 -3.12
C THR A 198 10.59 13.83 -2.85
N LEU A 199 11.20 13.21 -1.84
CA LEU A 199 10.86 11.86 -1.43
C LEU A 199 9.44 11.79 -0.84
N ALA A 200 8.74 10.71 -1.17
CA ALA A 200 7.51 10.33 -0.47
C ALA A 200 7.85 9.76 0.92
N THR A 201 6.86 9.76 1.81
CA THR A 201 7.03 9.25 3.18
C THR A 201 5.99 8.19 3.53
N LEU A 202 6.43 7.20 4.31
CA LEU A 202 5.63 6.19 4.97
C LEU A 202 6.02 6.17 6.45
N VAL A 203 5.24 6.87 7.28
CA VAL A 203 5.51 7.03 8.71
C VAL A 203 4.56 6.15 9.51
N THR A 204 5.08 5.34 10.42
CA THR A 204 4.27 4.54 11.35
C THR A 204 4.23 5.23 12.71
N ALA A 205 3.03 5.53 13.21
CA ALA A 205 2.81 6.04 14.55
C ALA A 205 1.75 5.17 15.25
N GLY A 206 2.17 4.41 16.27
CA GLY A 206 1.32 3.38 16.87
C GLY A 206 0.89 2.36 15.81
N ASN A 207 -0.42 2.15 15.66
CA ASN A 207 -1.01 1.19 14.72
C ASN A 207 -1.43 1.81 13.38
N GLN A 208 -1.07 3.08 13.11
CA GLN A 208 -1.42 3.77 11.88
C GLN A 208 -0.17 4.10 11.08
N GLN A 209 -0.18 3.76 9.81
CA GLN A 209 0.76 4.27 8.83
C GLN A 209 0.17 5.49 8.12
N THR A 210 0.97 6.53 7.93
CA THR A 210 0.64 7.67 7.08
C THR A 210 1.54 7.65 5.87
N LEU A 211 0.94 7.60 4.69
CA LEU A 211 1.57 7.66 3.38
C LEU A 211 1.40 9.08 2.82
N THR A 212 2.50 9.74 2.46
CA THR A 212 2.48 11.06 1.78
C THR A 212 3.23 10.96 0.47
N ILE A 213 2.56 11.26 -0.63
CA ILE A 213 3.11 11.16 -1.99
C ILE A 213 3.01 12.54 -2.65
N PRO A 214 4.14 13.20 -2.95
CA PRO A 214 4.12 14.35 -3.85
C PRO A 214 3.76 13.89 -5.26
N VAL A 215 2.94 14.68 -5.94
CA VAL A 215 2.47 14.42 -7.30
C VAL A 215 2.93 15.55 -8.21
N ASP A 216 3.56 15.19 -9.32
CA ASP A 216 3.87 16.04 -10.47
C ASP A 216 3.79 15.15 -11.72
N ALA A 217 2.64 15.13 -12.38
CA ALA A 217 2.39 14.21 -13.50
C ALA A 217 1.73 14.95 -14.65
N THR A 218 2.35 14.91 -15.83
CA THR A 218 1.85 15.59 -17.02
C THR A 218 1.26 14.60 -18.02
N PHE A 219 -0.01 14.81 -18.37
CA PHE A 219 -0.70 14.10 -19.43
C PHE A 219 -0.79 14.96 -20.67
N VAL A 220 -0.68 14.32 -21.83
CA VAL A 220 -0.79 14.97 -23.15
C VAL A 220 -1.93 14.34 -23.93
N PHE A 221 -2.75 15.18 -24.53
CA PHE A 221 -3.96 14.82 -25.24
C PHE A 221 -4.02 15.51 -26.60
N THR A 222 -4.75 14.88 -27.53
CA THR A 222 -5.16 15.48 -28.80
C THR A 222 -6.63 15.90 -28.74
N LEU A 223 -6.94 17.19 -28.80
CA LEU A 223 -8.31 17.68 -28.97
C LEU A 223 -8.63 18.01 -30.42
N VAL A 224 -7.75 18.77 -31.09
CA VAL A 224 -7.89 19.18 -32.49
C VAL A 224 -6.74 18.65 -33.33
N THR A 225 -5.51 18.88 -32.88
CA THR A 225 -4.27 18.42 -33.52
C THR A 225 -3.43 17.60 -32.55
N ALA A 226 -2.51 16.80 -33.10
CA ALA A 226 -1.72 15.86 -32.29
C ALA A 226 -1.00 16.59 -31.14
N ASN A 227 -1.24 16.12 -29.92
CA ASN A 227 -0.57 16.58 -28.69
C ASN A 227 -0.74 18.08 -28.38
N ASP A 228 -1.88 18.65 -28.74
CA ASP A 228 -2.16 20.08 -28.59
C ASP A 228 -2.63 20.50 -27.19
N THR A 229 -2.87 19.53 -26.30
CA THR A 229 -3.41 19.78 -24.97
C THR A 229 -2.56 19.08 -23.93
N SER A 230 -2.14 19.81 -22.90
CA SER A 230 -1.40 19.27 -21.76
C SER A 230 -2.11 19.59 -20.46
N ILE A 231 -2.10 18.62 -19.53
CA ILE A 231 -2.62 18.77 -18.17
C ILE A 231 -1.57 18.23 -17.21
N GLU A 232 -0.95 19.13 -16.46
CA GLU A 232 -0.06 18.83 -15.36
C GLU A 232 -0.89 18.75 -14.08
N LEU A 233 -0.71 17.66 -13.33
CA LEU A 233 -1.26 17.47 -11.99
C LEU A 233 -0.13 17.69 -10.98
N LYS A 234 -0.24 18.72 -10.14
CA LYS A 234 0.79 19.06 -9.15
C LYS A 234 0.22 19.23 -7.76
N GLY A 235 0.80 18.57 -6.76
CA GLY A 235 0.34 18.67 -5.37
C GLY A 235 0.77 17.49 -4.51
N GLN A 236 -0.10 17.03 -3.63
CA GLN A 236 0.18 15.87 -2.77
C GLN A 236 -1.07 15.04 -2.50
N LEU A 237 -0.83 13.75 -2.30
CA LEU A 237 -1.79 12.80 -1.74
C LEU A 237 -1.29 12.37 -0.36
N VAL A 238 -2.14 12.51 0.64
CA VAL A 238 -1.89 12.02 1.99
C VAL A 238 -2.94 10.99 2.32
N ALA A 239 -2.52 9.80 2.71
CA ALA A 239 -3.41 8.70 3.02
C ALA A 239 -2.98 8.01 4.31
N VAL A 240 -3.94 7.45 5.05
CA VAL A 240 -3.66 6.69 6.27
C VAL A 240 -4.03 5.24 6.05
N SER A 241 -3.24 4.31 6.58
CA SER A 241 -3.59 2.90 6.54
C SER A 241 -4.98 2.75 7.12
N ALA A 242 -5.85 2.01 6.45
CA ALA A 242 -7.08 1.56 7.07
C ALA A 242 -6.66 0.84 8.36
N SER A 243 -7.00 1.40 9.53
CA SER A 243 -6.77 0.70 10.78
C SER A 243 -7.55 -0.61 10.64
N ALA A 244 -6.86 -1.75 10.67
CA ALA A 244 -7.58 -3.00 10.92
C ALA A 244 -8.41 -2.75 12.18
N ALA A 245 -9.72 -2.99 12.12
CA ALA A 245 -10.55 -2.86 13.30
C ALA A 245 -9.89 -3.70 14.40
N ALA A 246 -9.72 -3.12 15.59
CA ALA A 246 -9.22 -3.87 16.72
C ALA A 246 -10.07 -5.13 16.86
N PRO A 247 -9.45 -6.31 17.10
CA PRO A 247 -10.23 -7.53 17.19
C PRO A 247 -11.23 -7.40 18.33
N THR A 248 -12.51 -7.65 18.04
CA THR A 248 -13.56 -7.64 19.06
C THR A 248 -13.74 -9.05 19.57
N ILE A 249 -13.48 -9.26 20.86
CA ILE A 249 -13.79 -10.55 21.49
C ILE A 249 -15.31 -10.71 21.46
N GLY A 250 -15.78 -11.74 20.74
CA GLY A 250 -17.19 -12.05 20.59
C GLY A 250 -17.68 -12.96 21.71
N SER A 251 -16.95 -14.03 21.98
CA SER A 251 -17.29 -14.97 23.06
C SER A 251 -16.07 -15.55 23.75
N LEU A 252 -16.23 -15.84 25.04
CA LEU A 252 -15.28 -16.57 25.87
C LEU A 252 -16.06 -17.65 26.62
N ALA A 253 -15.77 -18.91 26.35
CA ALA A 253 -16.37 -20.05 27.05
C ALA A 253 -15.29 -20.87 27.74
N VAL A 254 -15.56 -21.33 28.96
CA VAL A 254 -14.69 -22.25 29.69
C VAL A 254 -15.48 -23.50 30.04
N GLN A 255 -15.01 -24.65 29.56
CA GLN A 255 -15.61 -25.95 29.84
C GLN A 255 -14.50 -26.98 30.00
N ASN A 256 -14.57 -27.83 31.04
CA ASN A 256 -13.61 -28.90 31.29
C ASN A 256 -12.13 -28.44 31.22
N GLN A 257 -11.81 -27.32 31.91
CA GLN A 257 -10.46 -26.72 31.93
C GLN A 257 -9.93 -26.32 30.54
N THR A 258 -10.81 -26.14 29.57
CA THR A 258 -10.50 -25.68 28.23
C THR A 258 -11.21 -24.35 28.00
N VAL A 259 -10.49 -23.37 27.50
CA VAL A 259 -11.03 -22.09 27.06
C VAL A 259 -11.22 -22.12 25.56
N THR A 260 -12.36 -21.62 25.09
CA THR A 260 -12.60 -21.29 23.69
C THR A 260 -12.81 -19.78 23.60
N LEU A 261 -11.96 -19.12 22.84
CA LEU A 261 -12.01 -17.70 22.54
C LEU A 261 -12.45 -17.52 21.09
N GLN A 262 -13.51 -16.76 20.88
CA GLN A 262 -13.94 -16.34 19.54
C GLN A 262 -13.84 -14.82 19.44
N TRP A 263 -13.33 -14.34 18.31
CA TRP A 263 -13.23 -12.91 18.03
C TRP A 263 -13.50 -12.63 16.57
N GLN A 264 -13.88 -11.38 16.29
CA GLN A 264 -13.93 -10.87 14.93
C GLN A 264 -12.67 -10.07 14.65
N GLY A 265 -12.09 -10.27 13.46
CA GLY A 265 -10.88 -9.61 12.99
C GLY A 265 -10.87 -9.48 11.48
N ALA A 266 -9.87 -8.78 10.94
CA ALA A 266 -9.73 -8.69 9.49
C ALA A 266 -9.31 -10.05 8.91
N PRO A 267 -9.95 -10.57 7.85
CA PRO A 267 -9.59 -11.86 7.24
C PRO A 267 -8.12 -11.91 6.80
N GLY A 268 -7.48 -13.06 6.97
CA GLY A 268 -6.08 -13.32 6.59
C GLY A 268 -5.03 -12.76 7.55
N HIS A 269 -5.44 -12.00 8.57
CA HIS A 269 -4.53 -11.52 9.60
C HIS A 269 -4.09 -12.65 10.54
N SER A 270 -2.86 -12.53 11.00
CA SER A 270 -2.28 -13.40 12.02
C SER A 270 -2.49 -12.77 13.40
N TYR A 271 -2.96 -13.57 14.35
CA TYR A 271 -3.07 -13.19 15.75
C TYR A 271 -2.29 -14.15 16.65
N GLN A 272 -1.76 -13.60 17.73
CA GLN A 272 -1.19 -14.35 18.84
C GLN A 272 -2.17 -14.36 20.01
N VAL A 273 -2.44 -15.54 20.55
CA VAL A 273 -3.21 -15.67 21.79
C VAL A 273 -2.21 -15.75 22.94
N GLN A 274 -2.34 -14.82 23.87
CA GLN A 274 -1.53 -14.78 25.08
C GLN A 274 -2.41 -14.90 26.31
N SER A 275 -1.83 -15.45 27.38
CA SER A 275 -2.48 -15.56 28.67
C SER A 275 -1.59 -15.10 29.81
N SER A 276 -2.22 -14.71 30.92
CA SER A 276 -1.53 -14.25 32.11
C SER A 276 -2.30 -14.68 33.36
N ALA A 277 -1.61 -15.01 34.44
CA ALA A 277 -2.24 -15.28 35.73
C ALA A 277 -2.56 -13.98 36.50
N ASP A 278 -1.81 -12.91 36.25
CA ASP A 278 -1.75 -11.71 37.09
C ASP A 278 -1.78 -10.37 36.32
N LEU A 279 -1.89 -10.42 34.98
CA LEU A 279 -1.79 -9.29 34.05
C LEU A 279 -0.38 -8.68 33.92
N ALA A 280 0.63 -9.18 34.63
CA ALA A 280 2.00 -8.68 34.55
C ALA A 280 2.82 -9.47 33.52
N LEU A 281 2.88 -10.80 33.67
CA LEU A 281 3.60 -11.66 32.75
C LEU A 281 2.64 -12.34 31.78
N TRP A 282 2.90 -12.17 30.49
CA TRP A 282 2.10 -12.74 29.41
C TRP A 282 2.85 -13.88 28.73
N GLN A 283 2.25 -15.05 28.72
CA GLN A 283 2.75 -16.25 28.06
C GLN A 283 2.01 -16.46 26.74
N THR A 284 2.73 -16.90 25.72
CA THR A 284 2.15 -17.24 24.42
C THR A 284 1.50 -18.61 24.45
N ASN A 285 0.20 -18.67 24.15
CA ASN A 285 -0.53 -19.93 24.04
C ASN A 285 -0.59 -20.41 22.59
N ALA A 286 -0.74 -19.48 21.64
CA ALA A 286 -0.71 -19.78 20.21
C ALA A 286 -0.11 -18.62 19.42
N LEU A 287 0.59 -18.96 18.34
CA LEU A 287 1.10 -18.05 17.34
C LEU A 287 0.37 -18.28 16.02
N ASN A 288 0.28 -17.25 15.20
CA ASN A 288 -0.21 -17.35 13.83
C ASN A 288 -1.62 -17.91 13.70
N VAL A 289 -2.53 -17.52 14.59
CA VAL A 289 -3.94 -17.85 14.43
C VAL A 289 -4.50 -17.00 13.29
N THR A 290 -4.74 -17.63 12.16
CA THR A 290 -5.26 -17.02 10.93
C THR A 290 -6.65 -17.56 10.60
N SER A 291 -7.50 -16.73 10.00
CA SER A 291 -8.78 -17.16 9.43
C SER A 291 -8.93 -16.58 8.03
N SER A 292 -9.53 -17.32 7.11
CA SER A 292 -9.90 -16.79 5.78
C SER A 292 -11.18 -15.96 5.82
N THR A 293 -11.89 -15.94 6.95
CA THR A 293 -13.09 -15.14 7.18
C THR A 293 -12.82 -14.09 8.28
N SER A 294 -13.82 -13.28 8.59
CA SER A 294 -13.74 -12.33 9.70
C SER A 294 -13.84 -13.00 11.07
N ASP A 295 -14.22 -14.29 11.11
CA ASP A 295 -14.47 -15.02 12.34
C ASP A 295 -13.26 -15.87 12.69
N TYR A 296 -12.74 -15.68 13.90
CA TYR A 296 -11.61 -16.39 14.43
C TYR A 296 -12.03 -17.18 15.65
N ALA A 297 -11.38 -18.32 15.85
CA ALA A 297 -11.54 -19.13 17.05
C ALA A 297 -10.19 -19.72 17.46
N TRP A 298 -9.97 -19.77 18.76
CA TRP A 298 -8.87 -20.51 19.36
C TRP A 298 -9.35 -21.26 20.58
N THR A 299 -8.85 -22.47 20.78
CA THR A 299 -9.15 -23.32 21.92
C THR A 299 -7.86 -23.80 22.55
N GLY A 300 -7.78 -23.74 23.88
CA GLY A 300 -6.60 -24.22 24.62
C GLY A 300 -6.84 -24.43 26.11
N PRO A 301 -5.83 -24.94 26.83
CA PRO A 301 -5.98 -25.27 28.24
C PRO A 301 -6.01 -24.02 29.12
N VAL A 302 -6.72 -24.12 30.24
CA VAL A 302 -6.68 -23.17 31.36
C VAL A 302 -5.85 -23.80 32.47
N SER A 303 -4.79 -23.11 32.92
CA SER A 303 -3.80 -23.68 33.85
C SER A 303 -4.06 -23.34 35.32
N GLY A 304 -5.14 -22.64 35.64
CA GLY A 304 -5.44 -22.23 37.01
C GLY A 304 -6.87 -21.75 37.22
N PRO A 305 -7.25 -21.45 38.47
CA PRO A 305 -8.60 -21.01 38.82
C PRO A 305 -8.96 -19.62 38.24
N LYS A 306 -7.95 -18.84 37.84
CA LYS A 306 -8.08 -17.55 37.19
C LYS A 306 -6.97 -17.39 36.16
N GLN A 307 -7.35 -16.97 34.96
CA GLN A 307 -6.42 -16.68 33.87
C GLN A 307 -7.04 -15.59 32.98
N PHE A 308 -6.20 -14.65 32.56
CA PHE A 308 -6.56 -13.58 31.63
C PHE A 308 -6.06 -13.94 30.24
N PHE A 309 -6.77 -13.50 29.22
CA PHE A 309 -6.42 -13.73 27.82
C PHE A 309 -6.42 -12.41 27.08
N ARG A 310 -5.50 -12.26 26.12
CA ARG A 310 -5.50 -11.15 25.16
C ARG A 310 -5.08 -11.64 23.79
N LEU A 311 -5.48 -10.85 22.80
CA LEU A 311 -5.02 -10.97 21.42
C LEU A 311 -3.90 -9.96 21.20
N ALA A 312 -2.77 -10.43 20.68
CA ALA A 312 -1.69 -9.59 20.18
C ALA A 312 -1.58 -9.80 18.65
N GLN A 313 -1.09 -8.78 17.95
CA GLN A 313 -0.70 -8.85 16.54
C GLN A 313 0.82 -8.79 16.43
#